data_AF-A0A800L6X1-F1
#
_entry.id   AF-A0A800L6X1-F1
#
_cell.length_a   1.000
_cell.length_b   1.000
_cell.length_c   1.000
_cell.angle_alpha   90.00
_cell.angle_beta   90.00
_cell.angle_gamma   90.00
#
_symmetry.space_group_name_H-M   'P 1'
#
loop_
_entity.id
_entity.type
_entity.pdbx_description
1 polymer ?
#
loop_
_entity_poly.entity_id
_entity_poly.type
_entity_poly.pdbx_seq_one_letter_code
_entity_poly.pdbx_strand_id
1 'polypeptide(L)'
;KAYQNAAGLKGRTLGIIGLGSIGSALAKLAKGLDMNVIAWSRSLTPDKADTLDLVYCESIAEVAANADVVSVHLAVTPDTKHFLNTDFFNKMKDGAIFVNTSRGEIVDTVALRKAIDEKSLRVGLDVFENEPSSGLAEFDQTDLADLITCTPHIAASTNQASEAIADEVVRIVDSLIKTGKPINAVNSRDKTEDGTILMIRHYNRVGVLASVLDALREAEINIEDMENNIFNGSAAAIASLKLDKTPSADVISEISSNKSIIQVSIK
;
A
#
# COMPACT_ATOMS: atom_id res chain seq x y z
N LYS A 1 39.98 -8.84 13.52
CA LYS A 1 39.66 -8.10 14.77
C LYS A 1 38.57 -7.04 14.62
N ALA A 2 38.06 -6.73 13.41
CA ALA A 2 37.01 -5.70 13.21
C ALA A 2 35.72 -5.95 14.02
N TYR A 3 35.34 -7.21 14.26
CA TYR A 3 34.12 -7.58 15.01
C TYR A 3 34.26 -7.62 16.53
N GLN A 4 35.42 -7.26 17.10
CA GLN A 4 35.63 -7.33 18.56
C GLN A 4 34.98 -6.15 19.33
N ASN A 5 34.72 -5.02 18.65
CA ASN A 5 34.14 -3.82 19.26
C ASN A 5 32.78 -3.52 18.61
N ALA A 6 31.69 -3.63 19.38
CA ALA A 6 30.34 -3.27 18.98
C ALA A 6 29.73 -2.30 19.99
N ALA A 7 29.07 -1.25 19.49
CA ALA A 7 28.49 -0.19 20.33
C ALA A 7 27.19 -0.60 21.05
N GLY A 8 26.64 -1.78 20.77
CA GLY A 8 25.30 -2.18 21.23
C GLY A 8 24.18 -1.38 20.56
N LEU A 9 22.94 -1.64 21.01
CA LEU A 9 21.73 -0.95 20.54
C LEU A 9 21.08 -0.09 21.62
N LYS A 10 21.14 -0.50 22.88
CA LYS A 10 20.57 0.23 24.02
C LYS A 10 21.01 1.69 24.05
N GLY A 11 20.06 2.60 24.16
CA GLY A 11 20.26 4.05 24.21
C GLY A 11 20.57 4.71 22.86
N ARG A 12 20.76 3.94 21.79
CA ARG A 12 20.94 4.48 20.43
C ARG A 12 19.60 4.82 19.80
N THR A 13 19.66 5.65 18.77
CA THR A 13 18.49 6.12 18.05
C THR A 13 18.25 5.30 16.78
N LEU A 14 17.09 4.64 16.71
CA LEU A 14 16.55 4.05 15.48
C LEU A 14 15.69 5.08 14.75
N GLY A 15 16.08 5.41 13.53
CA GLY A 15 15.30 6.17 12.56
C GLY A 15 14.49 5.25 11.65
N ILE A 16 13.18 5.43 11.60
CA ILE A 16 12.29 4.65 10.74
C ILE A 16 11.75 5.52 9.61
N ILE A 17 11.98 5.10 8.37
CA ILE A 17 11.45 5.75 7.17
C ILE A 17 10.30 4.89 6.64
N GLY A 18 9.07 5.31 6.92
CA GLY A 18 7.86 4.56 6.62
C GLY A 18 7.26 3.90 7.87
N LEU A 19 6.14 4.44 8.34
CA LEU A 19 5.47 3.98 9.57
C LEU A 19 4.13 3.28 9.26
N GLY A 20 4.17 2.35 8.29
CA GLY A 20 3.07 1.41 8.06
C GLY A 20 3.07 0.28 9.10
N SER A 21 2.44 -0.85 8.77
CA SER A 21 2.36 -2.01 9.67
C SER A 21 3.73 -2.54 10.10
N ILE A 22 4.69 -2.64 9.16
CA ILE A 22 6.05 -3.15 9.43
C ILE A 22 6.85 -2.17 10.28
N GLY A 23 6.90 -0.89 9.89
CA GLY A 23 7.63 0.13 10.66
C GLY A 23 7.10 0.32 12.08
N SER A 24 5.77 0.23 12.25
CA SER A 24 5.15 0.27 13.59
C SER A 24 5.53 -0.93 14.44
N ALA A 25 5.57 -2.14 13.85
CA ALA A 25 6.02 -3.34 14.54
C ALA A 25 7.51 -3.25 14.93
N LEU A 26 8.36 -2.74 14.04
CA LEU A 26 9.78 -2.51 14.33
C LEU A 26 9.96 -1.48 15.45
N ALA A 27 9.21 -0.37 15.44
CA ALA A 27 9.26 0.63 16.51
C ALA A 27 8.98 0.00 17.89
N LYS A 28 7.98 -0.88 17.97
CA LYS A 28 7.66 -1.62 19.21
C LYS A 28 8.81 -2.53 19.66
N LEU A 29 9.43 -3.24 18.72
CA LEU A 29 10.58 -4.10 19.03
C LEU A 29 11.79 -3.29 19.50
N ALA A 30 12.07 -2.17 18.84
CA ALA A 30 13.19 -1.28 19.16
C ALA A 30 13.10 -0.70 20.58
N LYS A 31 11.89 -0.34 21.01
CA LYS A 31 11.64 0.07 22.41
C LYS A 31 11.94 -1.04 23.41
N GLY A 32 11.59 -2.29 23.08
CA GLY A 32 11.95 -3.45 23.88
C GLY A 32 13.47 -3.69 23.99
N LEU A 33 14.26 -3.10 23.09
CA LEU A 33 15.72 -3.09 23.11
C LEU A 33 16.30 -1.82 23.76
N ASP A 34 15.48 -1.01 24.44
CA ASP A 34 15.84 0.28 25.04
C ASP A 34 16.41 1.28 24.02
N MET A 35 15.94 1.27 22.76
CA MET A 35 16.33 2.27 21.75
C MET A 35 15.41 3.48 21.77
N ASN A 36 15.95 4.65 21.43
CA ASN A 36 15.13 5.82 21.08
C ASN A 36 14.59 5.64 19.67
N VAL A 37 13.33 5.97 19.41
CA VAL A 37 12.71 5.82 18.09
C VAL A 37 12.32 7.18 17.54
N ILE A 38 12.85 7.52 16.36
CA ILE A 38 12.43 8.66 15.56
C ILE A 38 11.86 8.14 14.25
N ALA A 39 10.86 8.82 13.67
CA ALA A 39 10.27 8.34 12.43
C ALA A 39 9.77 9.45 11.52
N TRP A 40 9.81 9.15 10.22
CA TRP A 40 9.16 9.91 9.17
C TRP A 40 8.23 8.99 8.36
N SER A 41 7.05 9.49 8.02
CA SER A 41 6.19 8.88 6.99
C SER A 41 5.28 9.95 6.41
N ARG A 42 4.87 9.77 5.13
CA ARG A 42 3.98 10.71 4.43
C ARG A 42 2.68 11.01 5.19
N SER A 43 2.15 10.03 5.95
CA SER A 43 0.89 10.14 6.70
C SER A 43 1.07 10.27 8.23
N LEU A 44 2.32 10.36 8.69
CA LEU A 44 2.64 10.54 10.11
C LEU A 44 2.49 12.02 10.48
N THR A 45 1.84 12.27 11.61
CA THR A 45 1.69 13.59 12.20
C THR A 45 2.31 13.60 13.59
N PRO A 46 2.66 14.77 14.15
CA PRO A 46 3.16 14.87 15.53
C PRO A 46 2.25 14.17 16.55
N ASP A 47 0.94 14.39 16.50
CA ASP A 47 -0.01 13.76 17.43
C ASP A 47 -0.01 12.21 17.36
N LYS A 48 0.15 11.66 16.15
CA LYS A 48 0.24 10.21 15.95
C LYS A 48 1.57 9.66 16.47
N ALA A 49 2.66 10.41 16.30
CA ALA A 49 3.96 10.06 16.83
C ALA A 49 3.94 10.01 18.37
N ASP A 50 3.34 11.01 19.01
CA ASP A 50 3.19 11.06 20.47
C ASP A 50 2.36 9.88 21.00
N THR A 51 1.26 9.54 20.31
CA THR A 51 0.43 8.37 20.67
C THR A 51 1.21 7.05 20.58
N LEU A 52 2.17 6.97 19.66
CA LEU A 52 3.05 5.82 19.48
C LEU A 52 4.34 5.93 20.29
N ASP A 53 4.49 6.98 21.12
CA ASP A 53 5.65 7.26 21.96
C ASP A 53 6.96 7.22 21.14
N LEU A 54 6.96 7.91 20.00
CA LEU A 54 8.13 8.07 19.13
C LEU A 54 8.27 9.54 18.75
N VAL A 55 9.47 9.95 18.34
CA VAL A 55 9.72 11.34 17.92
C VAL A 55 9.38 11.50 16.44
N TYR A 56 8.52 12.46 16.13
CA TYR A 56 8.21 12.85 14.76
C TYR A 56 9.41 13.56 14.11
N CYS A 57 9.74 13.16 12.89
CA CYS A 57 10.62 13.93 12.01
C CYS A 57 9.81 14.47 10.82
N GLU A 58 10.06 15.72 10.43
CA GLU A 58 9.42 16.41 9.31
C GLU A 58 9.90 15.87 7.95
N SER A 59 11.13 15.33 7.91
CA SER A 59 11.73 14.83 6.67
C SER A 59 12.63 13.61 6.89
N ILE A 60 12.91 12.87 5.81
CA ILE A 60 13.93 11.80 5.81
C ILE A 60 15.34 12.34 6.10
N ALA A 61 15.60 13.59 5.78
CA ALA A 61 16.88 14.25 6.04
C ALA A 61 17.10 14.43 7.55
N GLU A 62 16.05 14.76 8.28
CA GLU A 62 16.08 14.85 9.74
C GLU A 62 16.27 13.47 10.38
N VAL A 63 15.61 12.43 9.85
CA VAL A 63 15.86 11.05 10.28
C VAL A 63 17.33 10.67 10.07
N ALA A 64 17.89 10.92 8.90
CA ALA A 64 19.29 10.61 8.57
C ALA A 64 20.27 11.28 9.53
N ALA A 65 20.06 12.57 9.83
CA ALA A 65 20.95 13.35 10.69
C ALA A 65 20.95 12.89 12.15
N ASN A 66 19.80 12.44 12.65
CA ASN A 66 19.62 12.16 14.08
C ASN A 66 19.71 10.66 14.45
N ALA A 67 19.56 9.76 13.49
CA ALA A 67 19.58 8.33 13.72
C ALA A 67 21.00 7.72 13.75
N ASP A 68 21.20 6.72 14.60
CA ASP A 68 22.40 5.87 14.60
C ASP A 68 22.18 4.59 13.78
N VAL A 69 20.92 4.19 13.61
CA VAL A 69 20.44 3.10 12.77
C VAL A 69 19.26 3.64 11.96
N VAL A 70 19.27 3.50 10.64
CA VAL A 70 18.11 3.82 9.80
C VAL A 70 17.54 2.55 9.19
N SER A 71 16.22 2.35 9.29
CA SER A 71 15.50 1.27 8.65
C SER A 71 14.38 1.78 7.74
N VAL A 72 14.25 1.17 6.56
CA VAL A 72 13.36 1.63 5.49
C VAL A 72 12.20 0.65 5.30
N HIS A 73 10.98 1.20 5.32
CA HIS A 73 9.72 0.45 5.18
C HIS A 73 8.72 1.21 4.30
N LEU A 74 9.19 1.70 3.15
CA LEU A 74 8.35 2.33 2.14
C LEU A 74 7.96 1.33 1.06
N ALA A 75 6.80 1.56 0.44
CA ALA A 75 6.46 0.95 -0.84
C ALA A 75 7.20 1.67 -1.98
N VAL A 76 7.48 0.95 -3.07
CA VAL A 76 7.99 1.56 -4.30
C VAL A 76 6.83 2.17 -5.09
N THR A 77 6.96 3.45 -5.41
CA THR A 77 6.09 4.24 -6.29
C THR A 77 7.00 5.12 -7.16
N PRO A 78 6.48 5.76 -8.21
CA PRO A 78 7.27 6.72 -8.98
C PRO A 78 7.94 7.80 -8.12
N ASP A 79 7.28 8.26 -7.04
CA ASP A 79 7.82 9.27 -6.13
C ASP A 79 8.90 8.73 -5.17
N THR A 80 8.87 7.43 -4.86
CA THR A 80 9.78 6.83 -3.87
C THR A 80 10.96 6.08 -4.50
N LYS A 81 11.01 5.99 -5.83
CA LYS A 81 12.16 5.46 -6.55
C LYS A 81 13.37 6.38 -6.35
N HIS A 82 14.49 5.81 -5.92
CA HIS A 82 15.74 6.52 -5.57
C HIS A 82 15.53 7.67 -4.57
N PHE A 83 14.52 7.52 -3.70
CA PHE A 83 14.23 8.51 -2.67
C PHE A 83 15.37 8.65 -1.65
N LEU A 84 16.12 7.57 -1.43
CA LEU A 84 17.33 7.57 -0.62
C LEU A 84 18.55 7.67 -1.53
N ASN A 85 18.96 8.91 -1.77
CA ASN A 85 20.02 9.27 -2.70
C ASN A 85 21.26 9.85 -1.97
N THR A 86 22.19 10.42 -2.74
CA THR A 86 23.43 11.02 -2.22
C THR A 86 23.18 12.04 -1.11
N ASP A 87 22.17 12.90 -1.24
CA ASP A 87 21.85 13.93 -0.24
C ASP A 87 21.31 13.35 1.06
N PHE A 88 20.63 12.21 0.99
CA PHE A 88 20.18 11.47 2.16
C PHE A 88 21.36 10.82 2.87
N PHE A 89 22.19 10.06 2.15
CA PHE A 89 23.33 9.34 2.73
C PHE A 89 24.40 10.29 3.29
N ASN A 90 24.62 11.45 2.67
CA ASN A 90 25.55 12.47 3.19
C ASN A 90 25.15 13.02 4.56
N LYS A 91 23.84 13.02 4.87
CA LYS A 91 23.31 13.48 6.15
C LYS A 91 23.36 12.38 7.23
N MET A 92 23.56 11.12 6.84
CA MET A 92 23.74 10.06 7.83
C MET A 92 25.02 10.30 8.65
N LYS A 93 24.98 9.90 9.92
CA LYS A 93 26.15 9.93 10.78
C LYS A 93 27.21 8.95 10.27
N ASP A 94 28.47 9.32 10.42
CA ASP A 94 29.59 8.44 10.11
C ASP A 94 29.51 7.18 10.99
N GLY A 95 29.70 6.00 10.39
CA GLY A 95 29.59 4.71 11.08
C GLY A 95 28.17 4.27 11.42
N ALA A 96 27.14 4.99 10.97
CA ALA A 96 25.74 4.60 11.17
C ALA A 96 25.42 3.26 10.48
N ILE A 97 24.32 2.64 10.94
CA ILE A 97 23.79 1.42 10.35
C ILE A 97 22.65 1.79 9.40
N PHE A 98 22.66 1.28 8.18
CA PHE A 98 21.56 1.42 7.23
C PHE A 98 20.96 0.05 6.91
N VAL A 99 19.65 -0.08 6.99
CA VAL A 99 18.93 -1.33 6.75
C VAL A 99 17.78 -1.11 5.77
N ASN A 100 17.76 -1.89 4.68
CA ASN A 100 16.62 -1.92 3.77
C ASN A 100 16.14 -3.36 3.54
N THR A 101 14.90 -3.62 3.96
CA THR A 101 14.19 -4.88 3.73
C THR A 101 12.84 -4.63 3.07
N SER A 102 12.66 -3.48 2.40
CA SER A 102 11.40 -3.13 1.75
C SER A 102 11.47 -3.34 0.25
N ARG A 103 12.07 -2.41 -0.51
CA ARG A 103 12.26 -2.52 -1.98
C ARG A 103 13.62 -1.95 -2.36
N GLY A 104 14.30 -2.61 -3.29
CA GLY A 104 15.64 -2.22 -3.73
C GLY A 104 15.65 -0.84 -4.41
N GLU A 105 14.65 -0.57 -5.23
CA GLU A 105 14.53 0.64 -6.06
C GLU A 105 14.32 1.93 -5.26
N ILE A 106 14.08 1.85 -3.95
CA ILE A 106 13.99 3.03 -3.08
C ILE A 106 15.36 3.65 -2.86
N VAL A 107 16.43 2.84 -2.94
CA VAL A 107 17.80 3.26 -2.70
C VAL A 107 18.50 3.46 -4.04
N ASP A 108 19.17 4.61 -4.18
CA ASP A 108 20.15 4.78 -5.25
C ASP A 108 21.41 3.96 -4.91
N THR A 109 21.60 2.85 -5.63
CA THR A 109 22.72 1.92 -5.40
C THR A 109 24.09 2.60 -5.54
N VAL A 110 24.23 3.57 -6.45
CA VAL A 110 25.51 4.28 -6.66
C VAL A 110 25.80 5.18 -5.47
N ALA A 111 24.78 5.90 -4.98
CA ALA A 111 24.90 6.72 -3.78
C ALA A 111 25.24 5.90 -2.53
N LEU A 112 24.60 4.73 -2.36
CA LEU A 112 24.86 3.84 -1.25
C LEU A 112 26.31 3.35 -1.25
N ARG A 113 26.83 2.88 -2.39
CA ARG A 113 28.21 2.41 -2.53
C ARG A 113 29.23 3.48 -2.13
N LYS A 114 29.02 4.70 -2.59
CA LYS A 114 29.86 5.84 -2.23
C LYS A 114 29.81 6.12 -0.71
N ALA A 115 28.62 6.09 -0.13
CA ALA A 115 28.44 6.33 1.30
C ALA A 115 29.06 5.23 2.17
N ILE A 116 29.01 3.95 1.76
CA ILE A 116 29.69 2.87 2.47
C ILE A 116 31.17 3.19 2.67
N ASP A 117 31.85 3.65 1.62
CA ASP A 117 33.26 4.01 1.66
C ASP A 117 33.50 5.31 2.45
N GLU A 118 32.86 6.41 2.05
CA GLU A 118 33.13 7.75 2.61
C GLU A 118 32.69 7.91 4.07
N LYS A 119 31.60 7.25 4.47
CA LYS A 119 30.98 7.37 5.80
C LYS A 119 31.21 6.14 6.66
N SER A 120 31.91 5.12 6.16
CA SER A 120 32.09 3.84 6.87
C SER A 120 30.74 3.23 7.32
N LEU A 121 29.70 3.35 6.48
CA LEU A 121 28.37 2.84 6.85
C LEU A 121 28.39 1.32 6.97
N ARG A 122 27.65 0.83 7.96
CA ARG A 122 27.36 -0.60 8.10
C ARG A 122 26.01 -0.86 7.45
N VAL A 123 25.94 -1.75 6.49
CA VAL A 123 24.75 -1.91 5.66
C VAL A 123 24.18 -3.32 5.76
N GLY A 124 22.85 -3.38 5.89
CA GLY A 124 22.04 -4.60 5.89
C GLY A 124 20.98 -4.55 4.78
N LEU A 125 21.10 -5.37 3.74
CA LEU A 125 20.11 -5.41 2.65
C LEU A 125 19.47 -6.79 2.52
N ASP A 126 18.14 -6.86 2.50
CA ASP A 126 17.43 -8.05 2.02
C ASP A 126 16.99 -7.90 0.55
N VAL A 127 17.02 -6.67 0.03
CA VAL A 127 16.52 -6.32 -1.30
C VAL A 127 17.55 -5.51 -2.08
N PHE A 128 17.59 -5.73 -3.40
CA PHE A 128 18.52 -5.10 -4.34
C PHE A 128 17.77 -4.53 -5.55
N GLU A 129 18.37 -3.55 -6.22
CA GLU A 129 17.88 -3.16 -7.54
C GLU A 129 18.13 -4.26 -8.56
N ASN A 130 17.18 -4.49 -9.47
CA ASN A 130 17.29 -5.48 -10.54
C ASN A 130 17.61 -6.90 -10.02
N GLU A 131 16.84 -7.36 -9.03
CA GLU A 131 17.00 -8.71 -8.50
C GLU A 131 16.82 -9.78 -9.58
N PRO A 132 17.55 -10.90 -9.48
CA PRO A 132 17.39 -12.02 -10.40
C PRO A 132 15.97 -12.57 -10.31
N SER A 133 15.37 -12.90 -11.45
CA SER A 133 14.00 -13.45 -11.51
C SER A 133 13.90 -14.90 -11.03
N SER A 134 15.03 -15.56 -10.78
CA SER A 134 15.09 -16.92 -10.24
C SER A 134 16.38 -17.14 -9.45
N GLY A 135 16.38 -18.11 -8.52
CA GLY A 135 17.56 -18.43 -7.72
C GLY A 135 18.73 -19.07 -8.47
N LEU A 136 18.59 -19.36 -9.77
CA LEU A 136 19.66 -19.86 -10.64
C LEU A 136 20.22 -18.78 -11.58
N ALA A 137 19.58 -17.61 -11.63
CA ALA A 137 20.04 -16.51 -12.47
C ALA A 137 21.26 -15.82 -11.85
N GLU A 138 22.09 -15.23 -12.72
CA GLU A 138 23.25 -14.46 -12.27
C GLU A 138 22.80 -13.22 -11.49
N PHE A 139 23.63 -12.84 -10.51
CA PHE A 139 23.41 -11.66 -9.69
C PHE A 139 24.55 -10.67 -9.93
N ASP A 140 24.22 -9.52 -10.51
CA ASP A 140 25.21 -8.56 -10.98
C ASP A 140 25.85 -7.72 -9.88
N GLN A 141 25.31 -7.73 -8.66
CA GLN A 141 25.78 -6.90 -7.54
C GLN A 141 26.57 -7.69 -6.48
N THR A 142 27.31 -8.72 -6.89
CA THR A 142 28.17 -9.52 -5.99
C THR A 142 29.20 -8.68 -5.25
N ASP A 143 29.75 -7.67 -5.91
CA ASP A 143 30.72 -6.74 -5.33
C ASP A 143 30.12 -5.89 -4.19
N LEU A 144 28.84 -5.49 -4.28
CA LEU A 144 28.15 -4.84 -3.16
C LEU A 144 27.86 -5.84 -2.05
N ALA A 145 27.40 -7.05 -2.39
CA ALA A 145 27.10 -8.09 -1.42
C ALA A 145 28.33 -8.47 -0.58
N ASP A 146 29.53 -8.45 -1.17
CA ASP A 146 30.80 -8.68 -0.46
C ASP A 146 31.15 -7.59 0.57
N LEU A 147 30.60 -6.37 0.41
CA LEU A 147 30.87 -5.23 1.29
C LEU A 147 29.89 -5.11 2.46
N ILE A 148 28.76 -5.82 2.42
CA ILE A 148 27.63 -5.60 3.33
C ILE A 148 27.17 -6.92 3.97
N THR A 149 26.24 -6.82 4.92
CA THR A 149 25.46 -7.99 5.32
C THR A 149 24.20 -8.03 4.46
N CYS A 150 23.94 -9.16 3.81
CA CYS A 150 22.74 -9.27 2.98
C CYS A 150 22.11 -10.65 2.99
N THR A 151 20.84 -10.67 2.57
CA THR A 151 20.03 -11.87 2.39
C THR A 151 19.28 -11.80 1.05
N PRO A 152 18.95 -12.93 0.42
CA PRO A 152 18.39 -12.95 -0.94
C PRO A 152 16.85 -12.82 -0.94
N HIS A 153 16.32 -11.69 -0.49
CA HIS A 153 14.89 -11.37 -0.45
C HIS A 153 14.04 -12.41 0.29
N ILE A 154 14.45 -12.72 1.52
CA ILE A 154 13.84 -13.77 2.35
C ILE A 154 13.21 -13.23 3.64
N ALA A 155 13.08 -11.91 3.82
CA ALA A 155 12.50 -11.35 5.04
C ALA A 155 11.07 -11.86 5.34
N ALA A 156 10.31 -12.22 4.29
CA ALA A 156 8.97 -12.81 4.42
C ALA A 156 8.97 -14.35 4.40
N SER A 157 10.11 -15.02 4.19
CA SER A 157 10.21 -16.47 4.01
C SER A 157 10.24 -17.21 5.35
N THR A 158 9.15 -17.10 6.10
CA THR A 158 8.95 -17.81 7.37
C THR A 158 7.69 -18.66 7.32
N ASN A 159 7.61 -19.70 8.17
CA ASN A 159 6.42 -20.55 8.27
C ASN A 159 5.21 -19.73 8.72
N GLN A 160 5.38 -18.82 9.69
CA GLN A 160 4.31 -17.97 10.20
C GLN A 160 3.77 -17.00 9.14
N ALA A 161 4.66 -16.43 8.31
CA ALA A 161 4.23 -15.59 7.19
C ALA A 161 3.50 -16.40 6.12
N SER A 162 3.99 -17.60 5.80
CA SER A 162 3.34 -18.52 4.85
C SER A 162 1.93 -18.91 5.31
N GLU A 163 1.76 -19.23 6.59
CA GLU A 163 0.45 -19.53 7.19
C GLU A 163 -0.48 -18.31 7.13
N ALA A 164 0.00 -17.13 7.53
CA ALA A 164 -0.81 -15.90 7.46
C ALA A 164 -1.24 -15.54 6.02
N ILE A 165 -0.37 -15.78 5.03
CA ILE A 165 -0.71 -15.60 3.61
C ILE A 165 -1.79 -16.60 3.19
N ALA A 166 -1.66 -17.87 3.57
CA ALA A 166 -2.64 -18.89 3.25
C ALA A 166 -4.02 -18.55 3.86
N ASP A 167 -4.05 -18.15 5.13
CA ASP A 167 -5.27 -17.75 5.84
C ASP A 167 -5.95 -16.55 5.16
N GLU A 168 -5.17 -15.53 4.78
CA GLU A 168 -5.70 -14.34 4.10
C GLU A 168 -6.25 -14.69 2.72
N VAL A 169 -5.58 -15.56 1.94
CA VAL A 169 -6.08 -16.03 0.64
C VAL A 169 -7.41 -16.78 0.82
N VAL A 170 -7.49 -17.68 1.80
CA VAL A 170 -8.74 -18.40 2.11
C VAL A 170 -9.85 -17.42 2.49
N ARG A 171 -9.55 -16.40 3.30
CA ARG A 171 -10.51 -15.36 3.69
C ARG A 171 -11.03 -14.56 2.49
N ILE A 172 -10.15 -14.20 1.55
CA ILE A 172 -10.52 -13.49 0.31
C ILE A 172 -11.45 -14.36 -0.55
N VAL A 173 -11.11 -15.64 -0.73
CA VAL A 173 -11.93 -16.59 -1.51
C VAL A 173 -13.28 -16.85 -0.84
N ASP A 174 -13.30 -17.06 0.47
CA ASP A 174 -14.52 -17.27 1.25
C ASP A 174 -15.45 -16.04 1.17
N SER A 175 -14.89 -14.82 1.25
CA SER A 175 -15.64 -13.57 1.05
C SER A 175 -16.27 -13.52 -0.33
N LEU A 176 -15.53 -13.88 -1.38
CA LEU A 176 -16.05 -13.90 -2.75
C LEU A 176 -17.20 -14.91 -2.88
N ILE A 177 -17.06 -16.12 -2.34
CA ILE A 177 -18.11 -17.17 -2.40
C ILE A 177 -19.36 -16.74 -1.64
N LYS A 178 -19.21 -16.14 -0.45
CA LYS A 178 -20.35 -15.77 0.42
C LYS A 178 -21.06 -14.51 -0.04
N THR A 179 -20.32 -13.53 -0.56
CA THR A 179 -20.85 -12.18 -0.83
C THR A 179 -20.93 -11.83 -2.30
N GLY A 180 -20.28 -12.61 -3.18
CA GLY A 180 -20.10 -12.26 -4.58
C GLY A 180 -19.11 -11.10 -4.81
N LYS A 181 -18.51 -10.53 -3.76
CA LYS A 181 -17.58 -9.40 -3.84
C LYS A 181 -16.15 -9.82 -3.45
N PRO A 182 -15.15 -9.68 -4.35
CA PRO A 182 -13.77 -9.91 -3.97
C PRO A 182 -13.26 -8.75 -3.13
N ILE A 183 -12.65 -9.06 -1.98
CA ILE A 183 -11.95 -8.07 -1.15
C ILE A 183 -10.47 -8.02 -1.55
N ASN A 184 -9.82 -6.86 -1.39
CA ASN A 184 -8.40 -6.65 -1.69
C ASN A 184 -7.97 -7.05 -3.12
N ALA A 185 -8.88 -6.92 -4.10
CA ALA A 185 -8.57 -7.23 -5.49
C ALA A 185 -7.50 -6.27 -6.05
N VAL A 186 -6.42 -6.83 -6.59
CA VAL A 186 -5.25 -6.08 -7.10
C VAL A 186 -5.35 -5.71 -8.58
N ASN A 187 -6.36 -6.22 -9.27
CA ASN A 187 -6.62 -6.03 -10.70
C ASN A 187 -8.03 -5.46 -10.95
N SER A 188 -8.61 -4.79 -9.95
CA SER A 188 -9.83 -4.03 -10.15
C SER A 188 -9.57 -2.92 -11.17
N ARG A 189 -10.47 -2.81 -12.14
CA ARG A 189 -10.45 -1.68 -13.08
C ARG A 189 -10.82 -0.40 -12.32
N ASP A 190 -10.13 0.69 -12.64
CA ASP A 190 -10.54 2.02 -12.17
C ASP A 190 -11.94 2.33 -12.69
N LYS A 191 -12.81 2.81 -11.79
CA LYS A 191 -14.12 3.33 -12.18
C LYS A 191 -13.93 4.68 -12.86
N THR A 192 -14.77 5.04 -13.83
CA THR A 192 -14.69 6.36 -14.46
C THR A 192 -14.96 7.46 -13.42
N GLU A 193 -14.02 8.40 -13.28
CA GLU A 193 -14.16 9.54 -12.37
C GLU A 193 -15.43 10.35 -12.70
N ASP A 194 -15.68 10.59 -14.00
CA ASP A 194 -16.84 11.33 -14.52
C ASP A 194 -18.12 10.47 -14.71
N GLY A 195 -18.11 9.19 -14.32
CA GLY A 195 -19.28 8.34 -14.54
C GLY A 195 -20.53 8.84 -13.79
N THR A 196 -21.70 8.66 -14.39
CA THR A 196 -22.97 9.17 -13.85
C THR A 196 -23.59 8.16 -12.88
N ILE A 197 -24.12 8.61 -11.73
CA ILE A 197 -24.87 7.73 -10.82
C ILE A 197 -26.37 7.84 -11.13
N LEU A 198 -26.95 6.78 -11.69
CA LEU A 198 -28.39 6.63 -11.87
C LEU A 198 -29.00 5.94 -10.66
N MET A 199 -29.87 6.65 -9.94
CA MET A 199 -30.64 6.12 -8.82
C MET A 199 -32.10 5.92 -9.21
N ILE A 200 -32.62 4.72 -8.95
CA ILE A 200 -33.99 4.32 -9.31
C ILE A 200 -34.68 3.77 -8.08
N ARG A 201 -35.71 4.48 -7.61
CA ARG A 201 -36.62 3.96 -6.60
C ARG A 201 -37.75 3.23 -7.31
N HIS A 202 -38.04 2.01 -6.90
CA HIS A 202 -39.04 1.19 -7.58
C HIS A 202 -39.77 0.26 -6.61
N TYR A 203 -40.95 -0.20 -7.03
CA TYR A 203 -41.62 -1.33 -6.38
C TYR A 203 -40.83 -2.61 -6.66
N ASN A 204 -40.71 -3.47 -5.64
CA ASN A 204 -39.97 -4.72 -5.75
C ASN A 204 -40.81 -5.78 -6.51
N ARG A 205 -40.76 -5.71 -7.84
CA ARG A 205 -41.53 -6.57 -8.75
C ARG A 205 -40.61 -7.19 -9.81
N VAL A 206 -40.95 -8.38 -10.29
CA VAL A 206 -40.23 -9.06 -11.36
C VAL A 206 -40.24 -8.20 -12.62
N GLY A 207 -39.10 -8.13 -13.31
CA GLY A 207 -38.96 -7.42 -14.59
C GLY A 207 -38.63 -5.93 -14.50
N VAL A 208 -38.70 -5.31 -13.32
CA VAL A 208 -38.39 -3.87 -13.19
C VAL A 208 -36.94 -3.58 -13.54
N LEU A 209 -35.99 -4.28 -12.92
CA LEU A 209 -34.57 -4.09 -13.24
C LEU A 209 -34.25 -4.51 -14.67
N ALA A 210 -34.90 -5.57 -15.20
CA ALA A 210 -34.73 -5.96 -16.60
C ALA A 210 -35.09 -4.81 -17.56
N SER A 211 -36.23 -4.15 -17.33
CA SER A 211 -36.64 -3.00 -18.17
C SER A 211 -35.67 -1.81 -18.10
N VAL A 212 -35.04 -1.58 -16.95
CA VAL A 212 -34.00 -0.55 -16.79
C VAL A 212 -32.75 -0.93 -17.58
N LEU A 213 -32.30 -2.18 -17.44
CA LEU A 213 -31.12 -2.69 -18.13
C LEU A 213 -31.30 -2.73 -19.65
N ASP A 214 -32.51 -3.06 -20.13
CA ASP A 214 -32.84 -3.03 -21.56
C ASP A 214 -32.77 -1.61 -22.13
N ALA A 215 -33.33 -0.61 -21.44
CA ALA A 215 -33.25 0.79 -21.88
C ALA A 215 -31.80 1.31 -21.92
N LEU A 216 -30.98 0.96 -20.92
CA LEU A 216 -29.55 1.31 -20.92
C LEU A 216 -28.77 0.60 -22.03
N ARG A 217 -29.10 -0.67 -22.31
CA ARG A 217 -28.51 -1.43 -23.42
C ARG A 217 -28.83 -0.80 -24.77
N GLU A 218 -30.09 -0.43 -25.02
CA GLU A 218 -30.51 0.21 -26.27
C GLU A 218 -29.84 1.57 -26.49
N ALA A 219 -29.52 2.27 -25.40
CA ALA A 219 -28.75 3.51 -25.42
C ALA A 219 -27.21 3.31 -25.49
N GLU A 220 -26.72 2.06 -25.56
CA GLU A 220 -25.29 1.70 -25.54
C GLU A 220 -24.54 2.31 -24.33
N ILE A 221 -25.16 2.27 -23.16
CA ILE A 221 -24.61 2.74 -21.88
C ILE A 221 -24.18 1.53 -21.04
N ASN A 222 -22.91 1.50 -20.65
CA ASN A 222 -22.37 0.43 -19.83
C ASN A 222 -22.55 0.73 -18.33
N ILE A 223 -22.78 -0.32 -17.55
CA ILE A 223 -22.90 -0.25 -16.09
C ILE A 223 -21.60 -0.75 -15.48
N GLU A 224 -20.90 0.12 -14.78
CA GLU A 224 -19.63 -0.19 -14.11
C GLU A 224 -19.82 -0.80 -12.71
N ASP A 225 -20.92 -0.43 -12.05
CA ASP A 225 -21.29 -0.92 -10.73
C ASP A 225 -22.80 -0.84 -10.55
N MET A 226 -23.38 -1.79 -9.83
CA MET A 226 -24.81 -1.82 -9.56
C MET A 226 -25.07 -2.42 -8.18
N GLU A 227 -25.87 -1.72 -7.39
CA GLU A 227 -26.38 -2.22 -6.12
C GLU A 227 -27.90 -2.02 -6.05
N ASN A 228 -28.62 -3.00 -5.49
CA ASN A 228 -30.06 -2.92 -5.28
C ASN A 228 -30.40 -3.20 -3.82
N ASN A 229 -30.90 -2.19 -3.13
CA ASN A 229 -31.24 -2.25 -1.71
C ASN A 229 -32.77 -2.33 -1.54
N ILE A 230 -33.26 -3.50 -1.12
CA ILE A 230 -34.68 -3.73 -0.85
C ILE A 230 -35.00 -3.22 0.56
N PHE A 231 -36.01 -2.34 0.67
CA PHE A 231 -36.43 -1.78 1.95
C PHE A 231 -37.19 -2.82 2.80
N ASN A 232 -37.23 -2.57 4.11
CA ASN A 232 -37.99 -3.40 5.04
C ASN A 232 -39.46 -3.55 4.60
N GLY A 233 -40.01 -4.75 4.72
CA GLY A 233 -41.33 -5.11 4.20
C GLY A 233 -41.35 -5.46 2.70
N SER A 234 -40.20 -5.42 2.02
CA SER A 234 -39.99 -5.95 0.66
C SER A 234 -40.87 -5.37 -0.45
N ALA A 235 -41.61 -4.28 -0.18
CA ALA A 235 -42.53 -3.68 -1.14
C ALA A 235 -41.82 -2.77 -2.17
N ALA A 236 -40.70 -2.17 -1.78
CA ALA A 236 -39.94 -1.23 -2.59
C ALA A 236 -38.44 -1.45 -2.42
N ALA A 237 -37.68 -0.95 -3.38
CA ALA A 237 -36.22 -0.98 -3.38
C ALA A 237 -35.65 0.28 -4.02
N ILE A 238 -34.35 0.48 -3.85
CA ILE A 238 -33.57 1.47 -4.57
C ILE A 238 -32.38 0.78 -5.26
N ALA A 239 -32.32 0.92 -6.58
CA ALA A 239 -31.17 0.53 -7.37
C ALA A 239 -30.28 1.75 -7.62
N SER A 240 -28.97 1.60 -7.43
CA SER A 240 -27.95 2.60 -7.74
C SER A 240 -27.00 2.00 -8.77
N LEU A 241 -26.87 2.65 -9.92
CA LEU A 241 -26.04 2.20 -11.03
C LEU A 241 -25.00 3.27 -11.34
N LYS A 242 -23.72 2.92 -11.34
CA LYS A 242 -22.65 3.77 -11.88
C LYS A 242 -22.53 3.47 -13.37
N LEU A 243 -22.73 4.50 -14.19
CA LEU A 243 -22.76 4.42 -15.65
C LEU A 243 -21.52 5.08 -16.23
N ASP A 244 -21.03 4.54 -17.35
CA ASP A 244 -19.91 5.13 -18.11
C ASP A 244 -20.30 6.40 -18.88
N LYS A 245 -21.60 6.61 -19.12
CA LYS A 245 -22.18 7.76 -19.83
C LYS A 245 -23.44 8.26 -19.12
N THR A 246 -23.72 9.56 -19.26
CA THR A 246 -24.98 10.15 -18.79
C THR A 246 -26.13 9.76 -19.71
N PRO A 247 -27.22 9.15 -19.21
CA PRO A 247 -28.41 8.88 -20.01
C PRO A 247 -29.06 10.16 -20.53
N SER A 248 -29.56 10.13 -21.77
CA SER A 248 -30.33 11.26 -22.32
C SER A 248 -31.67 11.42 -21.61
N ALA A 249 -32.31 12.58 -21.78
CA ALA A 249 -33.64 12.84 -21.24
C ALA A 249 -34.68 11.81 -21.75
N ASP A 250 -34.54 11.34 -22.99
CA ASP A 250 -35.43 10.34 -23.59
C ASP A 250 -35.28 8.98 -22.91
N VAL A 251 -34.06 8.53 -22.64
CA VAL A 251 -33.78 7.28 -21.91
C VAL A 251 -34.34 7.35 -20.48
N ILE A 252 -34.18 8.51 -19.82
CA ILE A 252 -34.75 8.71 -18.48
C ILE A 252 -36.28 8.70 -18.50
N SER A 253 -36.89 9.30 -19.52
CA SER A 253 -38.34 9.29 -19.72
C SER A 253 -38.86 7.87 -19.97
N GLU A 254 -38.15 7.11 -20.82
CA GLU A 254 -38.47 5.71 -21.11
C GLU A 254 -38.43 4.86 -19.84
N ILE A 255 -37.34 4.93 -19.07
CA ILE A 255 -37.22 4.23 -17.78
C ILE A 255 -38.38 4.64 -16.87
N SER A 256 -38.61 5.95 -16.70
CA SER A 256 -39.65 6.50 -15.82
C SER A 256 -41.09 6.12 -16.24
N SER A 257 -41.31 5.71 -17.49
CA SER A 257 -42.63 5.30 -17.98
C SER A 257 -43.11 3.97 -17.39
N ASN A 258 -42.20 3.16 -16.84
CA ASN A 258 -42.56 1.92 -16.16
C ASN A 258 -43.35 2.24 -14.88
N LYS A 259 -44.61 1.79 -14.81
CA LYS A 259 -45.52 1.99 -13.65
C LYS A 259 -44.98 1.46 -12.32
N SER A 260 -43.98 0.58 -12.36
CA SER A 260 -43.34 0.04 -11.17
C SER A 260 -42.16 0.90 -10.68
N ILE A 261 -41.76 1.94 -11.43
CA ILE A 261 -40.77 2.92 -11.02
C ILE A 261 -41.48 4.07 -10.30
N ILE A 262 -40.94 4.43 -9.13
CA ILE A 262 -41.45 5.49 -8.25
C ILE A 262 -40.73 6.80 -8.59
N GLN A 263 -39.41 6.72 -8.81
CA GLN A 263 -38.56 7.87 -9.05
C GLN A 263 -37.27 7.47 -9.76
N VAL A 264 -36.80 8.31 -10.68
CA VAL A 264 -35.48 8.23 -11.31
C VAL A 264 -34.74 9.54 -11.01
N SER A 265 -33.46 9.45 -10.70
CA SER A 265 -32.60 10.62 -10.47
C SER A 265 -31.17 10.33 -10.88
N ILE A 266 -30.48 11.35 -11.38
CA ILE A 266 -29.07 11.30 -11.77
C ILE A 266 -28.27 12.16 -10.78
N LYS A 267 -27.08 11.69 -10.39
CA LYS A 267 -26.07 12.43 -9.64
C LYS A 267 -24.71 12.38 -10.33
#